data_AF-A0A7W0YPM1-F1
#
_entry.id   AF-A0A7W0YPM1-F1
#
_cell.length_a   1.000
_cell.length_b   1.000
_cell.length_c   1.000
_cell.angle_alpha   90.00
_cell.angle_beta   90.00
_cell.angle_gamma   90.00
#
_symmetry.space_group_name_H-M   'P 1'
#
loop_
_entity.id
_entity.type
_entity.pdbx_description
1 polymer ?
#
loop_
_entity_poly.entity_id
_entity_poly.type
_entity_poly.pdbx_seq_one_letter_code
_entity_poly.pdbx_strand_id
1 'polypeptide(L)'
;NKVIIDQHFRQRDRLGRLLTALAYNPFAIGIGLDENTSAFIAPDDTFEVVGGGALTVVDPSELEFSSMAHVRKNDPVCLIGLRLHVLDHGSTFNIRTREAAAAPAIAKRV
;
A
#
# COMPACT_ATOMS: atom_id res chain seq x y z
N ASN A 1 7.89 8.07 10.78
CA ASN A 1 8.00 7.37 9.47
C ASN A 1 6.69 7.48 8.73
N LYS A 2 6.70 7.95 7.48
CA LYS A 2 5.47 8.12 6.68
C LYS A 2 5.04 6.83 5.97
N VAL A 3 5.98 5.94 5.63
CA VAL A 3 5.75 4.77 4.78
C VAL A 3 6.54 3.55 5.27
N ILE A 4 5.97 2.34 5.11
CA ILE A 4 6.63 1.03 5.22
C ILE A 4 6.58 0.38 3.83
N ILE A 5 7.73 -0.10 3.34
CA ILE A 5 7.85 -0.70 2.00
C ILE A 5 8.15 -2.19 2.13
N ASP A 6 7.41 -3.01 1.38
CA ASP A 6 7.63 -4.44 1.21
C ASP A 6 7.70 -4.80 -0.28
N GLN A 7 8.76 -5.48 -0.70
CA GLN A 7 9.10 -5.75 -2.11
C GLN A 7 8.96 -7.23 -2.46
N HIS A 8 8.86 -7.59 -3.76
CA HIS A 8 8.45 -8.93 -4.22
C HIS A 8 7.08 -9.33 -3.63
N PHE A 9 6.17 -8.36 -3.61
CA PHE A 9 5.04 -8.36 -2.70
C PHE A 9 4.04 -9.48 -3.00
N ARG A 10 3.41 -9.43 -4.18
CA ARG A 10 2.48 -10.49 -4.61
C ARG A 10 3.19 -11.82 -4.86
N GLN A 11 4.44 -11.79 -5.34
CA GLN A 11 5.19 -12.99 -5.69
C GLN A 11 5.49 -13.90 -4.49
N ARG A 12 5.36 -13.38 -3.26
CA ARG A 12 5.65 -14.11 -2.03
C ARG A 12 4.52 -13.99 -0.99
N ASP A 13 3.32 -13.64 -1.42
CA ASP A 13 2.12 -13.51 -0.58
C ASP A 13 2.31 -12.63 0.67
N ARG A 14 2.98 -11.48 0.51
CA ARG A 14 3.47 -10.66 1.62
C ARG A 14 2.45 -9.71 2.25
N LEU A 15 1.18 -9.76 1.83
CA LEU A 15 0.12 -8.92 2.40
C LEU A 15 -0.02 -9.11 3.90
N GLY A 16 -0.10 -10.36 4.39
CA GLY A 16 -0.23 -10.63 5.83
C GLY A 16 0.94 -10.08 6.66
N ARG A 17 2.16 -10.12 6.10
CA ARG A 17 3.35 -9.55 6.74
C ARG A 17 3.29 -8.03 6.79
N LEU A 18 2.90 -7.37 5.69
CA LEU A 18 2.75 -5.92 5.65
C LEU A 18 1.65 -5.44 6.62
N LEU A 19 0.51 -6.12 6.65
CA LEU A 19 -0.58 -5.85 7.60
C LEU A 19 -0.12 -6.01 9.05
N THR A 20 0.66 -7.04 9.34
CA THR A 20 1.26 -7.22 10.69
C THR A 20 2.16 -6.04 11.03
N ALA A 21 3.05 -5.61 10.13
CA ALA A 21 3.94 -4.46 10.37
C ALA A 21 3.17 -3.15 10.59
N LEU A 22 2.05 -2.96 9.87
CA LEU A 22 1.16 -1.82 10.03
C LEU A 22 0.35 -1.85 11.33
N ALA A 23 -0.02 -3.04 11.83
CA ALA A 23 -0.68 -3.15 13.12
C ALA A 23 0.18 -2.53 14.25
N TYR A 24 1.50 -2.73 14.19
CA TYR A 24 2.45 -2.09 15.13
C TYR A 24 2.70 -0.60 14.85
N ASN A 25 2.32 -0.08 13.67
CA ASN A 25 2.59 1.29 13.23
C ASN A 25 1.39 1.89 12.46
N PRO A 26 0.24 2.12 13.12
CA PRO A 26 -1.01 2.49 12.46
C PRO A 26 -1.00 3.89 11.82
N PHE A 27 0.10 4.64 11.94
CA PHE A 27 0.27 5.96 11.31
C PHE A 27 0.99 5.89 9.96
N ALA A 28 1.65 4.76 9.65
CA ALA A 28 2.39 4.58 8.42
C ALA A 28 1.49 4.08 7.27
N ILE A 29 1.81 4.48 6.04
CA ILE A 29 1.24 3.87 4.83
C ILE A 29 2.04 2.61 4.52
N GLY A 30 1.37 1.50 4.23
CA GLY A 30 2.02 0.31 3.69
C GLY A 30 2.09 0.36 2.17
N ILE A 31 3.25 0.07 1.61
CA ILE A 31 3.46 -0.07 0.17
C ILE A 31 4.01 -1.47 -0.12
N GLY A 32 3.21 -2.28 -0.80
CA GLY A 32 3.61 -3.54 -1.39
C GLY A 32 4.01 -3.34 -2.85
N LEU A 33 5.27 -3.63 -3.19
CA LEU A 33 5.84 -3.46 -4.51
C LEU A 33 6.06 -4.84 -5.18
N ASP A 34 5.39 -5.07 -6.30
CA ASP A 34 5.61 -6.26 -7.11
C ASP A 34 6.99 -6.23 -7.80
N GLU A 35 7.45 -7.40 -8.26
CA GLU A 35 8.62 -7.48 -9.15
C GLU A 35 8.43 -6.64 -10.42
N ASN A 36 9.54 -6.16 -11.00
CA ASN A 36 9.56 -5.32 -12.20
C ASN A 36 8.63 -4.10 -12.12
N THR A 37 8.45 -3.56 -10.91
CA THR A 37 7.60 -2.40 -10.60
C THR A 37 8.39 -1.41 -9.74
N SER A 38 8.09 -0.14 -9.85
CA SER A 38 8.76 0.98 -9.15
C SER A 38 7.77 2.11 -8.93
N ALA A 39 8.11 3.04 -8.04
CA ALA A 39 7.37 4.26 -7.85
C ALA A 39 8.31 5.47 -7.89
N PHE A 40 7.98 6.47 -8.70
CA PHE A 40 8.67 7.76 -8.66
C PHE A 40 7.89 8.71 -7.76
N ILE A 41 8.54 9.26 -6.74
CA ILE A 41 7.92 10.19 -5.80
C ILE A 41 8.30 11.61 -6.21
N ALA A 42 7.31 12.40 -6.57
CA ALA A 42 7.46 13.81 -6.90
C ALA A 42 7.59 14.68 -5.63
N PRO A 43 8.06 15.94 -5.73
CA PRO A 43 8.24 16.82 -4.58
C PRO A 43 6.96 17.14 -3.79
N ASP A 44 5.78 16.93 -4.37
CA ASP A 44 4.47 17.13 -3.75
C ASP A 44 3.97 15.89 -2.96
N ASP A 45 4.85 14.90 -2.75
CA ASP A 45 4.56 13.59 -2.13
C ASP A 45 3.63 12.69 -2.98
N THR A 46 3.34 13.04 -4.23
CA THR A 46 2.63 12.16 -5.17
C THR A 46 3.60 11.14 -5.75
N PHE A 47 3.26 9.85 -5.65
CA PHE A 47 3.98 8.82 -6.38
C PHE A 47 3.22 8.35 -7.61
N GLU A 48 3.95 8.03 -8.67
CA GLU A 48 3.45 7.37 -9.89
C GLU A 48 4.05 5.97 -10.00
N VAL A 49 3.20 4.99 -10.34
CA VAL A 49 3.63 3.60 -10.55
C VAL A 49 4.23 3.41 -11.94
N VAL A 50 5.43 2.84 -12.00
CA VAL A 50 6.15 2.53 -13.24
C VAL A 50 6.55 1.06 -13.25
N GLY A 51 6.24 0.35 -14.34
CA GLY A 51 6.65 -1.04 -14.54
C GLY A 51 5.52 -1.96 -14.98
N GLY A 52 5.76 -3.27 -14.91
CA GLY A 52 4.86 -4.29 -15.44
C GLY A 52 3.96 -4.97 -14.40
N GLY A 53 4.19 -4.73 -13.11
CA GLY A 53 3.35 -5.23 -12.02
C GLY A 53 2.48 -4.13 -11.41
N ALA A 54 2.12 -4.31 -10.13
CA ALA A 54 1.29 -3.37 -9.39
C ALA A 54 1.97 -2.93 -8.09
N LEU A 55 1.51 -1.79 -7.57
CA LEU A 55 1.83 -1.29 -6.24
C LEU A 55 0.56 -1.34 -5.39
N THR A 56 0.60 -2.10 -4.30
CA THR A 56 -0.50 -2.18 -3.33
C THR A 56 -0.25 -1.17 -2.21
N VAL A 57 -1.14 -0.19 -2.05
CA VAL A 57 -1.17 0.71 -0.91
C VAL A 57 -2.14 0.18 0.13
N VAL A 58 -1.69 0.12 1.37
CA VAL A 58 -2.55 -0.10 2.54
C VAL A 58 -2.53 1.16 3.38
N ASP A 59 -3.68 1.81 3.48
CA ASP A 59 -3.88 3.06 4.21
C ASP A 59 -4.72 2.83 5.47
N PRO A 60 -4.12 3.00 6.68
CA PRO A 60 -4.83 2.88 7.95
C PRO A 60 -5.54 4.18 8.40
N SER A 61 -5.65 5.21 7.55
CA SER A 61 -6.25 6.50 7.91
C SER A 61 -7.70 6.40 8.43
N GLU A 62 -8.45 5.40 7.97
CA GLU A 62 -9.83 5.11 8.38
C GLU A 62 -9.94 3.87 9.28
N LEU A 63 -8.85 3.46 9.94
CA LEU A 63 -8.85 2.30 10.82
C LEU A 63 -9.84 2.50 12.00
N GLU A 64 -10.91 1.71 11.99
CA GLU A 64 -11.97 1.74 12.99
C GLU A 64 -11.59 0.94 14.25
N PHE A 65 -10.88 -0.17 14.06
CA PHE A 65 -10.49 -1.05 15.15
C PHE A 65 -9.17 -1.77 14.88
N SER A 66 -8.38 -1.91 15.94
CA SER A 66 -7.20 -2.77 15.97
C SER A 66 -7.13 -3.53 17.30
N SER A 67 -6.97 -4.85 17.24
CA SER A 67 -6.71 -5.66 18.43
C SER A 67 -5.26 -5.56 18.93
N MET A 68 -4.40 -4.79 18.24
CA MET A 68 -2.94 -4.82 18.45
C MET A 68 -2.52 -4.53 19.90
N ALA A 69 -3.26 -3.69 20.63
CA ALA A 69 -2.96 -3.35 22.02
C ALA A 69 -3.09 -4.55 23.00
N HIS A 70 -3.79 -5.61 22.61
CA HIS A 70 -4.15 -6.73 23.51
C HIS A 70 -3.65 -8.10 23.04
N VAL A 71 -3.04 -8.17 21.85
CA VAL A 71 -2.52 -9.41 21.26
C VAL A 71 -1.08 -9.67 21.70
N ARG A 72 -0.76 -10.94 21.94
CA ARG A 72 0.61 -11.39 22.22
C ARG A 72 1.31 -11.80 20.93
N LYS A 73 2.61 -12.08 21.04
CA LYS A 73 3.37 -12.66 19.94
C LYS A 73 2.72 -13.98 19.50
N ASN A 74 2.49 -14.11 18.18
CA ASN A 74 1.83 -15.24 17.50
C ASN A 74 0.29 -15.28 17.60
N ASP A 75 -0.35 -14.34 18.29
CA ASP A 75 -1.80 -14.22 18.24
C ASP A 75 -2.25 -13.59 16.90
N PRO A 76 -3.45 -13.96 16.40
CA PRO A 76 -4.02 -13.29 15.24
C PRO A 76 -4.35 -11.83 15.56
N VAL A 77 -4.15 -10.95 14.57
CA VAL A 77 -4.50 -9.53 14.68
C VAL A 77 -5.79 -9.26 13.93
N CYS A 78 -6.71 -8.51 14.54
CA CYS A 78 -7.91 -7.97 13.90
C CYS A 78 -7.66 -6.51 13.54
N LEU A 79 -7.91 -6.16 12.28
CA LEU A 79 -7.87 -4.79 11.74
C LEU A 79 -9.17 -4.57 10.97
N ILE A 80 -9.90 -3.50 11.29
CA ILE A 80 -11.19 -3.15 10.64
C ILE A 80 -11.10 -1.71 10.14
N GLY A 81 -11.55 -1.44 8.92
CA GLY A 81 -11.51 -0.11 8.31
C GLY A 81 -10.22 0.23 7.54
N LEU A 82 -9.45 -0.77 7.11
CA LEU A 82 -8.30 -0.53 6.24
C LEU A 82 -8.75 -0.17 4.82
N ARG A 83 -8.13 0.86 4.25
CA ARG A 83 -8.27 1.17 2.81
C ARG A 83 -7.14 0.50 2.04
N LEU A 84 -7.50 -0.10 0.91
CA LEU A 84 -6.55 -0.76 0.02
C LEU A 84 -6.69 -0.21 -1.39
N HIS A 85 -5.56 0.16 -1.98
CA HIS A 85 -5.46 0.55 -3.38
C HIS A 85 -4.49 -0.39 -4.08
N VAL A 86 -4.87 -0.93 -5.24
CA VAL A 86 -3.95 -1.66 -6.13
C VAL A 86 -3.78 -0.80 -7.36
N LEU A 87 -2.56 -0.32 -7.58
CA LEU A 87 -2.25 0.69 -8.59
C LEU A 87 -1.34 0.07 -9.65
N ASP A 88 -1.75 0.17 -10.90
CA ASP A 88 -1.00 -0.29 -12.07
C ASP A 88 -0.20 0.87 -12.69
N HIS A 89 0.52 0.59 -13.78
CA HIS A 89 1.36 1.56 -14.47
C HIS A 89 0.61 2.86 -14.81
N GLY A 90 1.19 4.01 -14.43
CA GLY A 90 0.66 5.34 -14.64
C GLY A 90 -0.38 5.78 -13.60
N SER A 91 -0.85 4.87 -12.74
CA SER A 91 -1.70 5.24 -11.60
C SER A 91 -0.87 5.96 -10.52
N THR A 92 -1.50 6.86 -9.77
CA THR A 92 -0.83 7.72 -8.79
C THR A 92 -1.46 7.63 -7.41
N PHE A 93 -0.68 7.98 -6.39
CA PHE A 93 -1.17 8.16 -5.03
C PHE A 93 -0.37 9.23 -4.30
N ASN A 94 -1.06 10.15 -3.61
CA ASN A 94 -0.42 11.17 -2.81
C ASN A 94 -0.28 10.72 -1.35
N ILE A 95 0.97 10.60 -0.87
CA ILE A 95 1.30 10.10 0.48
C ILE A 95 0.74 11.01 1.57
N ARG A 96 0.55 12.30 1.27
CA ARG A 96 0.03 13.30 2.22
C ARG A 96 -1.49 13.35 2.23
N THR A 97 -2.14 13.49 1.08
CA THR A 97 -3.61 13.62 0.98
C THR A 97 -4.33 12.28 1.07
N ARG A 98 -3.61 11.16 0.90
CA ARG A 98 -4.15 9.79 0.85
C ARG A 98 -5.08 9.54 -0.35
N GLU A 99 -4.94 10.33 -1.41
CA GLU A 99 -5.76 10.22 -2.61
C GLU A 99 -5.06 9.39 -3.67
N ALA A 100 -5.79 8.44 -4.25
CA ALA A 100 -5.37 7.66 -5.41
C ALA A 100 -6.05 8.18 -6.68
N ALA A 101 -5.34 8.17 -7.81
CA ALA A 101 -5.93 8.40 -9.11
C ALA A 101 -5.50 7.31 -10.10
N ALA A 102 -6.45 6.83 -10.90
CA ALA A 102 -6.19 5.85 -11.93
C ALA A 102 -5.36 6.46 -13.08
N ALA A 103 -4.53 5.63 -13.71
CA ALA A 103 -3.88 5.99 -14.97
C ALA A 103 -4.94 6.45 -15.98
N PRO A 104 -4.65 7.45 -16.82
CA PRO A 104 -5.52 7.79 -17.94
C PRO A 104 -5.79 6.54 -18.77
N ALA A 105 -7.04 6.28 -19.14
CA ALA A 105 -7.38 5.15 -19.98
C ALA A 105 -6.67 5.28 -21.33
N ILE A 106 -5.55 4.59 -21.51
CA ILE A 106 -4.92 4.46 -22.81
C ILE A 106 -5.83 3.53 -23.60
N ALA A 107 -6.57 4.09 -24.58
CA ALA A 107 -7.30 3.29 -25.54
C ALA A 107 -6.31 2.29 -26.15
N LYS A 108 -6.43 1.01 -25.80
CA LYS A 108 -5.64 -0.05 -26.42
C LYS A 108 -5.97 0.00 -27.91
N ARG A 109 -5.01 0.39 -28.74
CA ARG A 109 -5.07 0.08 -30.18
C ARG A 109 -5.04 -1.43 -30.27
N VAL A 110 -6.21 -2.00 -30.57
CA VAL A 110 -6.37 -3.39 -31.04
C VAL A 110 -5.76 -3.47 -32.43
#